data_AF-A0A3D5Q9I3-F1
#
_entry.id   AF-A0A3D5Q9I3-F1
#
_cell.length_a   1.000
_cell.length_b   1.000
_cell.length_c   1.000
_cell.angle_alpha   90.00
_cell.angle_beta   90.00
_cell.angle_gamma   90.00
#
_symmetry.space_group_name_H-M   'P 1'
#
loop_
_entity.id
_entity.type
_entity.pdbx_description
1 polymer ?
#
loop_
_entity_poly.entity_id
_entity_poly.type
_entity_poly.pdbx_seq_one_letter_code
_entity_poly.pdbx_strand_id
1 'polypeptide(L)'
;MSFAVTFLGGAGVIGMNMYLYEFSDTALVVDCGVMFGDYSCPGVDYIIPDFRYLYNKREKLKALLLSHGHEDHIGAVPYLLKDFNIPVYSGELTLKFLKA
;
A
#
# COMPACT_ATOMS: atom_id res chain seq x y z
N MET A 1 10.89 16.18 17.47
CA MET A 1 10.27 14.95 16.92
C MET A 1 9.07 15.37 16.10
N SER A 2 8.98 14.96 14.84
CA SER A 2 7.86 15.28 13.95
C SER A 2 7.18 14.00 13.51
N PHE A 3 5.85 14.03 13.48
CA PHE A 3 4.99 13.02 12.88
C PHE A 3 4.50 13.52 11.53
N ALA A 4 4.47 12.67 10.52
CA ALA A 4 3.94 13.01 9.20
C ALA A 4 3.04 11.89 8.67
N VAL A 5 2.02 12.29 7.91
CA VAL A 5 1.15 11.39 7.15
C VAL A 5 1.24 11.78 5.69
N THR A 6 1.62 10.84 4.83
CA THR A 6 1.69 11.04 3.38
C THR A 6 0.69 10.11 2.71
N PHE A 7 -0.17 10.69 1.86
CA PHE A 7 -1.13 9.94 1.05
C PHE A 7 -0.45 9.56 -0.27
N LEU A 8 -0.13 8.27 -0.43
CA LEU A 8 0.46 7.74 -1.68
C LEU A 8 -0.60 7.21 -2.64
N GLY A 9 -1.83 7.05 -2.16
CA GLY A 9 -3.04 6.77 -2.92
C GLY A 9 -4.30 6.91 -2.05
N GLY A 10 -5.48 6.70 -2.63
CA GLY A 10 -6.79 6.85 -1.94
C GLY A 10 -7.27 8.29 -1.72
N ALA A 11 -6.38 9.28 -1.63
CA ALA A 11 -6.79 10.68 -1.49
C ALA A 11 -7.28 11.26 -2.83
N GLY A 12 -8.55 11.71 -2.86
CA GLY A 12 -9.14 12.35 -4.04
C GLY A 12 -9.59 11.39 -5.15
N VAL A 13 -9.48 10.07 -4.93
CA VAL A 13 -9.90 9.01 -5.84
C VAL A 13 -10.59 7.88 -5.07
N ILE A 14 -11.31 7.00 -5.75
CA ILE A 14 -11.86 5.78 -5.15
C ILE A 14 -10.92 4.61 -5.47
N GLY A 15 -10.34 4.04 -4.43
CA GLY A 15 -9.40 2.91 -4.48
C GLY A 15 -7.93 3.32 -4.49
N MET A 16 -7.05 2.35 -4.76
CA MET A 16 -5.59 2.53 -4.67
C MET A 16 -5.16 3.03 -3.29
N ASN A 17 -5.79 2.57 -2.21
CA ASN A 17 -5.51 3.05 -0.86
C ASN A 17 -4.06 2.74 -0.46
N MET A 18 -3.31 3.76 -0.04
CA MET A 18 -1.97 3.61 0.52
C MET A 18 -1.57 4.86 1.30
N TYR A 19 -1.30 4.68 2.59
CA TYR A 19 -0.99 5.77 3.51
C TYR A 19 0.32 5.48 4.24
N LEU A 20 1.25 6.44 4.24
CA LEU A 20 2.51 6.34 4.94
C LEU A 20 2.48 7.17 6.22
N TYR A 21 2.71 6.52 7.34
CA TYR A 21 2.83 7.13 8.66
C TYR A 21 4.30 7.16 9.05
N GLU A 22 4.85 8.33 9.30
CA GLU A 22 6.27 8.52 9.62
C GLU A 22 6.44 9.16 11.01
N PHE A 23 7.31 8.57 11.82
CA PHE A 23 7.72 9.12 13.11
C PHE A 23 9.20 8.79 13.37
N SER A 24 10.03 9.83 13.48
CA SER A 24 11.47 9.70 13.72
C SER A 24 12.20 8.81 12.68
N ASP A 25 12.66 7.63 13.09
CA ASP A 25 13.36 6.62 12.27
C ASP A 25 12.44 5.46 11.85
N THR A 26 11.14 5.61 12.06
CA THR A 26 10.13 4.59 11.81
C THR A 26 9.10 5.08 10.80
N ALA A 27 8.75 4.21 9.86
CA ALA A 27 7.66 4.41 8.93
C ALA A 27 6.81 3.15 8.83
N LEU A 28 5.49 3.33 8.75
CA LEU A 28 4.50 2.26 8.58
C LEU A 28 3.63 2.59 7.37
N VAL A 29 3.41 1.61 6.51
CA VAL A 29 2.42 1.72 5.44
C VAL A 29 1.12 1.12 5.93
N VAL A 30 0.01 1.83 5.72
CA VAL A 30 -1.35 1.34 5.94
C VAL A 30 -2.01 1.19 4.57
N ASP A 31 -2.44 -0.03 4.28
CA ASP A 31 -3.02 -0.49 3.01
C ASP A 31 -2.08 -0.37 1.80
N CYS A 32 -2.34 -1.18 0.79
CA CYS A 32 -1.65 -1.19 -0.49
C CYS A 32 -2.58 -1.79 -1.54
N GLY A 33 -3.51 -0.98 -2.02
CA GLY A 33 -4.58 -1.41 -2.92
C GLY A 33 -4.38 -1.06 -4.39
N VAL A 34 -5.30 -1.57 -5.23
CA VAL A 34 -5.42 -1.19 -6.65
C VAL A 34 -6.59 -0.25 -6.88
N MET A 35 -6.55 0.46 -8.00
CA MET A 35 -7.73 0.99 -8.69
C MET A 35 -7.89 0.23 -9.99
N PHE A 36 -9.12 -0.14 -10.36
CA PHE A 36 -9.36 -0.78 -11.66
C PHE A 36 -9.22 0.25 -12.78
N GLY A 37 -8.66 -0.17 -13.92
CA GLY A 37 -8.65 0.68 -15.11
C GLY A 37 -10.07 0.97 -15.60
N ASP A 38 -10.27 2.18 -16.12
CA ASP A 38 -11.54 2.60 -16.75
C ASP A 38 -11.34 2.98 -18.22
N TYR A 39 -12.36 3.57 -18.84
CA TYR A 39 -12.32 3.97 -20.25
C TYR A 39 -11.23 5.02 -20.57
N SER A 40 -10.67 5.72 -19.57
CA SER A 40 -9.56 6.64 -19.76
C SER A 40 -8.21 5.93 -19.96
N CYS A 41 -8.13 4.66 -19.55
CA CYS A 41 -6.92 3.83 -19.63
C CYS A 41 -7.18 2.50 -20.36
N PRO A 42 -7.45 2.49 -21.68
CA PRO A 42 -7.76 1.26 -22.42
C PRO A 42 -6.65 0.21 -22.33
N GLY A 43 -7.02 -1.02 -21.97
CA GLY A 43 -6.10 -2.16 -21.89
C GLY A 43 -5.31 -2.26 -20.57
N VAL A 44 -5.56 -1.37 -19.62
CA VAL A 44 -4.99 -1.45 -18.25
C VAL A 44 -5.99 -2.13 -17.33
N ASP A 45 -5.60 -3.26 -16.73
CA ASP A 45 -6.46 -3.97 -15.76
C ASP A 45 -6.45 -3.26 -14.39
N TYR A 46 -5.25 -2.87 -13.92
CA TYR A 46 -5.03 -2.30 -12.59
C TYR A 46 -4.06 -1.12 -12.63
N ILE A 47 -4.35 -0.14 -11.79
CA ILE A 47 -3.49 1.00 -11.46
C ILE A 47 -3.06 0.83 -9.99
N ILE A 48 -1.77 0.96 -9.71
CA ILE A 48 -1.16 0.78 -8.38
C ILE A 48 -0.51 2.08 -7.88
N PRO A 49 -0.29 2.23 -6.56
CA PRO A 49 0.41 3.39 -6.01
C PRO A 49 1.86 3.46 -6.50
N ASP A 50 2.40 4.67 -6.56
CA ASP A 50 3.81 4.89 -6.90
C ASP A 50 4.72 4.72 -5.67
N PHE A 51 5.48 3.63 -5.64
CA PHE A 51 6.38 3.32 -4.53
C PHE A 51 7.68 4.13 -4.53
N ARG A 52 7.91 5.02 -5.50
CA ARG A 52 9.19 5.77 -5.60
C ARG A 52 9.54 6.52 -4.31
N TYR A 53 8.53 7.05 -3.62
CA TYR A 53 8.71 7.77 -2.36
C TYR A 53 9.26 6.89 -1.22
N LEU A 54 9.02 5.58 -1.27
CA LEU A 54 9.44 4.62 -0.26
C LEU A 54 10.91 4.17 -0.41
N TYR A 55 11.49 4.23 -1.61
CA TYR A 55 12.89 3.80 -1.82
C TYR A 55 13.88 4.58 -0.95
N ASN A 56 13.69 5.88 -0.81
CA ASN A 56 14.53 6.73 0.04
C ASN A 56 14.26 6.56 1.55
N LYS A 57 13.31 5.69 1.93
CA LYS A 57 12.88 5.43 3.30
C LYS A 57 12.97 3.96 3.67
N ARG A 58 13.64 3.14 2.84
CA ARG A 58 13.72 1.69 2.99
C ARG A 58 14.13 1.24 4.40
N GLU A 59 15.12 1.90 5.01
CA GLU A 59 15.59 1.57 6.36
C GLU A 59 14.60 1.94 7.47
N LYS A 60 13.76 2.94 7.23
CA LYS A 60 12.73 3.39 8.18
C LYS A 60 11.47 2.55 8.10
N LEU A 61 11.18 1.96 6.95
CA LEU A 61 9.94 1.20 6.72
C LEU A 61 9.94 -0.11 7.53
N LYS A 62 9.09 -0.19 8.55
CA LYS A 62 9.08 -1.32 9.51
C LYS A 62 8.01 -2.35 9.23
N ALA A 63 6.87 -1.98 8.68
CA ALA A 63 5.77 -2.90 8.41
C ALA A 63 4.75 -2.34 7.41
N LEU A 64 4.00 -3.26 6.82
CA LEU A 64 2.75 -3.03 6.12
C LEU A 64 1.60 -3.50 7.02
N LEU A 65 0.64 -2.62 7.28
CA LEU A 65 -0.59 -2.91 8.01
C LEU A 65 -1.75 -2.91 7.02
N LEU A 66 -2.57 -3.95 7.00
CA LEU A 66 -3.74 -4.01 6.12
C LEU A 66 -5.03 -4.01 6.94
N SER A 67 -5.94 -3.11 6.59
CA SER A 67 -7.19 -2.90 7.30
C SER A 67 -8.18 -4.05 7.09
N HIS A 68 -8.43 -4.45 5.85
CA HIS A 68 -9.35 -5.51 5.46
C HIS A 68 -9.01 -6.07 4.06
N GLY A 69 -9.79 -7.05 3.59
CA GLY A 69 -9.46 -7.88 2.43
C GLY A 69 -9.92 -7.39 1.06
N HIS A 70 -10.48 -6.18 0.92
CA HIS A 70 -10.88 -5.68 -0.40
C HIS A 70 -9.66 -5.30 -1.25
N GLU A 71 -9.77 -5.50 -2.56
CA GLU A 71 -8.69 -5.32 -3.54
C GLU A 71 -8.17 -3.89 -3.57
N ASP A 72 -9.01 -2.92 -3.28
CA ASP A 72 -8.62 -1.51 -3.19
C ASP A 72 -7.85 -1.18 -1.91
N HIS A 73 -7.63 -2.16 -1.03
CA HIS A 73 -6.75 -2.09 0.15
C HIS A 73 -5.59 -3.11 0.11
N ILE A 74 -5.70 -4.23 -0.64
CA ILE A 74 -4.67 -5.29 -0.66
C ILE A 74 -4.12 -5.64 -2.04
N GLY A 75 -4.75 -5.19 -3.11
CA GLY A 75 -4.46 -5.66 -4.47
C GLY A 75 -3.06 -5.31 -4.97
N ALA A 76 -2.40 -4.29 -4.41
CA ALA A 76 -1.05 -3.88 -4.79
C ALA A 76 0.05 -4.51 -3.90
N VAL A 77 -0.32 -5.26 -2.85
CA VAL A 77 0.62 -5.90 -1.92
C VAL A 77 1.65 -6.80 -2.64
N PRO A 78 1.29 -7.66 -3.61
CA PRO A 78 2.27 -8.50 -4.31
C PRO A 78 3.30 -7.70 -5.10
N TYR A 79 2.99 -6.47 -5.50
CA TYR A 79 3.91 -5.58 -6.20
C TYR A 79 4.86 -4.91 -5.21
N LEU A 80 4.33 -4.41 -4.08
CA LEU A 80 5.15 -3.79 -3.04
C LEU A 80 6.19 -4.76 -2.47
N LEU A 81 5.79 -6.00 -2.20
CA LEU A 81 6.67 -7.00 -1.57
C LEU A 81 7.76 -7.54 -2.50
N LYS A 82 7.70 -7.28 -3.83
CA LYS A 82 8.83 -7.55 -4.74
C LYS A 82 10.01 -6.64 -4.42
N ASP A 83 9.73 -5.40 -4.06
CA ASP A 83 10.75 -4.36 -3.85
C ASP A 83 11.09 -4.17 -2.38
N PHE A 84 10.16 -4.44 -1.45
CA PHE A 84 10.31 -4.19 -0.01
C PHE A 84 10.04 -5.45 0.81
N ASN A 85 11.10 -6.00 1.42
CA ASN A 85 10.99 -7.12 2.36
C ASN A 85 10.63 -6.61 3.76
N ILE A 86 9.33 -6.48 4.03
CA ILE A 86 8.78 -5.98 5.30
C ILE A 86 7.69 -6.93 5.81
N PRO A 87 7.51 -7.06 7.15
CA PRO A 87 6.43 -7.84 7.70
C PRO A 87 5.07 -7.24 7.36
N VAL A 88 4.10 -8.12 7.09
CA VAL A 88 2.70 -7.77 6.82
C VAL A 88 1.83 -8.20 8.00
N TYR A 89 1.06 -7.26 8.54
CA TYR A 89 0.12 -7.51 9.64
C TYR A 89 -1.31 -7.22 9.18
N SER A 90 -2.23 -8.14 9.48
CA SER A 90 -3.66 -7.96 9.26
C SER A 90 -4.46 -9.01 10.03
N GLY A 91 -5.79 -8.93 9.94
CA GLY A 91 -6.69 -9.99 10.40
C GLY A 91 -6.54 -11.28 9.58
N GLU A 92 -6.98 -12.40 10.15
CA GLU A 92 -6.79 -13.73 9.54
C GLU A 92 -7.40 -13.84 8.13
N LEU A 93 -8.62 -13.33 7.92
CA LEU A 93 -9.29 -13.38 6.62
C LEU A 93 -8.47 -12.67 5.53
N THR A 94 -7.99 -11.46 5.80
CA THR A 94 -7.15 -10.69 4.87
C THR A 94 -5.86 -11.44 4.54
N LEU A 95 -5.20 -12.02 5.54
CA LEU A 95 -3.98 -12.82 5.33
C LEU A 95 -4.24 -14.09 4.52
N LYS A 96 -5.46 -14.65 4.56
CA LYS A 96 -5.84 -15.79 3.71
C LYS A 96 -6.03 -15.36 2.26
N PHE A 97 -6.63 -14.20 2.01
CA PHE A 97 -6.74 -13.66 0.64
C PHE A 97 -5.38 -13.41 -0.01
N LEU A 98 -4.40 -12.92 0.75
CA LEU A 98 -3.04 -12.72 0.22
C LEU A 98 -2.29 -14.02 -0.13
N LYS A 99 -2.72 -15.16 0.40
CA LYS A 99 -2.06 -16.46 0.20
C LYS A 99 -2.75 -17.33 -0.86
N ALA A 100 -3.96 -16.94 -1.28
CA ALA A 100 -4.71 -17.61 -2.34
C ALA A 100 -4.14 -17.26 -3.71
#